data_AF-A0A7Z2VXC4-F1
#
_entry.id   AF-A0A7Z2VXC4-F1
#
_cell.length_a   1.000
_cell.length_b   1.000
_cell.length_c   1.000
_cell.angle_alpha   90.00
_cell.angle_beta   90.00
_cell.angle_gamma   90.00
#
_symmetry.space_group_name_H-M   'P 1'
#
loop_
_entity.id
_entity.type
_entity.pdbx_description
1 polymer ?
#
loop_
_entity_poly.entity_id
_entity_poly.type
_entity_poly.pdbx_seq_one_letter_code
_entity_poly.pdbx_strand_id
1 'polypeptide(L)'
;MSAVLDRNGRPMRLVAAINTTPVTDATAKRLPVCNHGNDVVDIAEYMVTEMKRNPFTEQGKKMTEANAYDIAKEMDEWNALPWYARLGGPPDYTGIAMGKKAAAYTIWAERVGPGRPWDHKPILAERLRKQQIFRRGWQRYGNDDYFYDIWSNIHYGYVGAACGFSLGELLGGAGLAQAGSDIGRDLAKPRFPRIQHHPENGNWANALDDVPDHISIKLGVALYKQAKPATLTVAILLKAIVGVPTPWGSGDDIAKRTHQCS
;
A
#
# COMPACT_ATOMS: atom_id res chain seq x y z
N MET A 1 -29.02 27.56 15.52
CA MET A 1 -29.22 26.09 15.61
C MET A 1 -29.71 25.79 17.02
N SER A 2 -30.88 25.16 17.18
CA SER A 2 -31.40 24.80 18.50
C SER A 2 -30.47 23.78 19.17
N ALA A 3 -30.18 23.97 20.46
CA ALA A 3 -29.35 23.04 21.21
C ALA A 3 -30.02 21.67 21.27
N VAL A 4 -29.25 20.59 21.01
CA VAL A 4 -29.71 19.23 21.29
C VAL A 4 -29.73 19.07 22.80
N LEU A 5 -30.89 18.71 23.37
CA LEU A 5 -31.07 18.55 24.81
C LEU A 5 -31.11 17.06 25.19
N ASP A 6 -30.61 16.70 26.36
CA ASP A 6 -30.83 15.37 26.93
C ASP A 6 -32.25 15.21 27.49
N ARG A 7 -32.56 14.02 28.02
CA ARG A 7 -33.85 13.70 28.67
C ARG A 7 -34.20 14.60 29.87
N ASN A 8 -33.23 15.36 30.38
CA ASN A 8 -33.37 16.28 31.50
C ASN A 8 -33.27 17.75 31.08
N GLY A 9 -33.31 18.05 29.77
CA GLY A 9 -33.22 19.42 29.26
C GLY A 9 -31.82 20.04 29.27
N ARG A 10 -30.76 19.27 29.51
CA ARG A 10 -29.39 19.78 29.53
C ARG A 10 -28.84 19.91 28.11
N PRO A 11 -28.17 21.04 27.78
CA PRO A 11 -27.56 21.22 26.48
C PRO A 11 -26.42 20.22 26.27
N MET A 12 -26.52 19.45 25.19
CA MET A 12 -25.57 18.43 24.81
C MET A 12 -24.62 18.98 23.74
N ARG A 13 -23.34 18.62 23.83
CA ARG A 13 -22.35 18.82 22.78
C ARG A 13 -22.20 17.52 21.99
N LEU A 14 -22.08 17.61 20.67
CA LEU A 14 -21.66 16.47 19.85
C LEU A 14 -20.21 16.09 20.21
N VAL A 15 -20.03 14.92 20.83
CA VAL A 15 -18.71 14.45 21.29
C VAL A 15 -17.97 13.67 20.20
N ALA A 16 -18.69 12.94 19.34
CA ALA A 16 -18.13 12.27 18.17
C ALA A 16 -19.23 11.96 17.14
N ALA A 17 -18.92 12.06 15.85
CA ALA A 17 -19.75 11.54 14.76
C ALA A 17 -19.08 10.28 14.20
N ILE A 18 -19.52 9.10 14.65
CA ILE A 18 -19.02 7.80 14.17
C ILE A 18 -19.73 7.32 12.90
N ASN A 19 -20.84 7.97 12.53
CA ASN A 19 -21.72 7.59 11.44
C ASN A 19 -22.18 8.83 10.68
N THR A 20 -22.06 8.81 9.37
CA THR A 20 -22.54 9.88 8.48
C THR A 20 -23.44 9.28 7.42
N THR A 21 -24.54 9.96 7.10
CA THR A 21 -25.40 9.65 5.97
C THR A 21 -25.41 10.85 5.02
N PRO A 22 -25.65 10.67 3.70
CA PRO A 22 -25.80 11.80 2.80
C PRO A 22 -26.88 12.76 3.31
N VAL A 23 -26.69 14.07 3.12
CA VAL A 23 -27.62 15.11 3.59
C VAL A 23 -29.04 14.91 3.04
N THR A 24 -29.16 14.29 1.87
CA THR A 24 -30.43 13.98 1.19
C THR A 24 -31.16 12.76 1.77
N ASP A 25 -30.51 11.97 2.62
CA ASP A 25 -31.09 10.77 3.20
C ASP A 25 -31.78 11.08 4.53
N ALA A 26 -33.09 11.26 4.48
CA ALA A 26 -33.94 11.52 5.63
C ALA A 26 -34.42 10.25 6.37
N THR A 27 -33.97 9.06 5.97
CA THR A 27 -34.43 7.81 6.58
C THR A 27 -33.85 7.63 7.98
N ALA A 28 -34.72 7.26 8.93
CA ALA A 28 -34.29 6.96 10.30
C ALA A 28 -33.44 5.67 10.30
N LYS A 29 -32.18 5.76 10.76
CA LYS A 29 -31.27 4.62 10.85
C LYS A 29 -31.06 4.20 12.29
N ARG A 30 -31.03 2.90 12.54
CA ARG A 30 -30.55 2.38 13.83
C ARG A 30 -29.05 2.62 13.89
N LEU A 31 -28.61 3.40 14.88
CA LEU A 31 -27.20 3.61 15.14
C LEU A 31 -26.74 2.58 16.18
N PRO A 32 -25.89 1.61 15.83
CA PRO A 32 -25.25 0.78 16.83
C PRO A 32 -24.37 1.67 17.71
N VAL A 33 -24.68 1.71 19.02
CA VAL A 33 -23.87 2.44 20.00
C VAL A 33 -22.65 1.57 20.29
N CYS A 34 -21.49 2.00 19.84
CA CYS A 34 -20.23 1.30 20.07
C CYS A 34 -19.23 2.24 20.73
N ASN A 35 -18.61 1.78 21.81
CA ASN A 35 -17.62 2.52 22.58
C ASN A 35 -16.18 2.33 22.08
N HIS A 36 -15.95 1.48 21.07
CA HIS A 36 -14.61 1.30 20.50
C HIS A 36 -14.16 2.57 19.74
N GLY A 37 -12.89 2.92 19.82
CA GLY A 37 -12.33 4.03 19.04
C GLY A 37 -12.17 3.70 17.55
N ASN A 38 -12.01 4.74 16.74
CA ASN A 38 -11.42 4.59 15.41
C ASN A 38 -9.89 4.56 15.59
N ASP A 39 -9.29 3.39 15.42
CA ASP A 39 -7.86 3.18 15.69
C ASP A 39 -7.01 3.12 14.42
N VAL A 40 -7.63 3.29 13.24
CA VAL A 40 -6.93 3.37 11.96
C VAL A 40 -6.26 4.71 11.67
N VAL A 41 -6.58 5.78 12.41
CA VAL A 41 -6.16 7.14 12.04
C VAL A 41 -4.64 7.28 12.12
N ASP A 42 -4.04 6.88 13.24
CA ASP A 42 -2.59 6.88 13.45
C ASP A 42 -1.85 5.98 12.45
N ILE A 43 -2.48 4.86 12.06
CA ILE A 43 -1.96 3.95 11.04
C ILE A 43 -1.97 4.67 9.69
N ALA A 44 -3.10 5.27 9.31
CA ALA A 44 -3.26 5.97 8.05
C ALA A 44 -2.31 7.18 7.94
N GLU A 45 -2.07 7.92 9.03
CA GLU A 45 -1.08 8.99 9.09
C GLU A 45 0.33 8.49 8.80
N TYR A 46 0.72 7.37 9.42
CA TYR A 46 1.99 6.72 9.15
C TYR A 46 2.10 6.26 7.70
N MET A 47 1.09 5.56 7.18
CA MET A 47 1.10 5.06 5.81
C MET A 47 1.15 6.20 4.78
N VAL A 48 0.40 7.30 4.99
CA VAL A 48 0.47 8.47 4.12
C VAL A 48 1.87 9.09 4.17
N THR A 49 2.48 9.19 5.34
CA THR A 49 3.86 9.68 5.47
C THR A 49 4.84 8.83 4.65
N GLU A 50 4.75 7.51 4.77
CA GLU A 50 5.58 6.57 4.03
C GLU A 50 5.33 6.63 2.52
N MET A 51 4.07 6.66 2.08
CA MET A 51 3.68 6.81 0.67
C MET A 51 4.16 8.14 0.07
N LYS A 52 4.26 9.19 0.89
CA LYS A 52 4.77 10.51 0.48
C LYS A 52 6.28 10.58 0.43
N ARG A 53 6.98 9.78 1.25
CA ARG A 53 8.43 9.81 1.40
C ARG A 53 9.14 8.85 0.46
N ASN A 54 8.70 7.59 0.44
CA ASN A 54 9.47 6.47 -0.12
C ASN A 54 9.80 6.62 -1.62
N PRO A 55 8.88 7.09 -2.48
CA PRO A 55 9.19 7.35 -3.89
C PRO A 55 10.31 8.38 -4.11
N PHE A 56 10.54 9.28 -3.15
CA PHE A 56 11.54 10.36 -3.27
C PHE A 56 12.80 10.13 -2.45
N THR A 57 12.92 8.96 -1.81
CA THR A 57 14.21 8.50 -1.30
C THR A 57 15.18 8.27 -2.46
N GLU A 58 16.49 8.21 -2.16
CA GLU A 58 17.51 7.92 -3.18
C GLU A 58 17.17 6.67 -4.01
N GLN A 59 16.66 5.64 -3.34
CA GLN A 59 16.34 4.36 -3.95
C GLN A 59 15.05 4.43 -4.76
N GLY A 60 14.04 5.17 -4.27
CA GLY A 60 12.84 5.48 -5.04
C GLY A 60 13.18 6.20 -6.35
N LYS A 61 14.02 7.24 -6.29
CA LYS A 61 14.48 7.98 -7.47
C LYS A 61 15.24 7.11 -8.47
N LYS A 62 16.17 6.27 -7.99
CA LYS A 62 16.90 5.31 -8.83
C LYS A 62 15.96 4.38 -9.58
N MET A 63 14.93 3.85 -8.91
CA MET A 63 13.92 3.01 -9.56
C MET A 63 13.08 3.79 -10.57
N THR A 64 12.63 5.00 -10.22
CA THR A 64 11.87 5.86 -11.14
C THR A 64 12.66 6.18 -12.40
N GLU A 65 13.93 6.57 -12.27
CA GLU A 65 14.83 6.86 -13.39
C GLU A 65 15.08 5.62 -14.25
N ALA A 66 15.29 4.47 -13.63
CA ALA A 66 15.50 3.21 -14.34
C ALA A 66 14.24 2.75 -15.09
N ASN A 67 13.06 2.90 -14.49
CA ASN A 67 11.78 2.55 -15.11
C ASN A 67 11.32 3.56 -16.16
N ALA A 68 11.84 4.81 -16.14
CA ALA A 68 11.51 5.85 -17.11
C ALA A 68 12.38 5.82 -18.38
N TYR A 69 13.29 4.84 -18.51
CA TYR A 69 14.15 4.71 -19.67
C TYR A 69 13.37 4.42 -20.95
N ASP A 70 13.51 5.28 -21.96
CA ASP A 70 12.75 5.23 -23.20
C ASP A 70 13.70 5.00 -24.39
N ILE A 71 13.66 3.80 -24.95
CA ILE A 71 14.50 3.40 -26.09
C ILE A 71 14.23 4.27 -27.32
N ALA A 72 12.97 4.68 -27.56
CA ALA A 72 12.63 5.46 -28.74
C ALA A 72 13.25 6.86 -28.63
N LYS A 73 13.15 7.47 -27.43
CA LYS A 73 13.79 8.75 -27.15
C LYS A 73 15.31 8.70 -27.31
N GLU A 74 15.95 7.67 -26.77
CA GLU A 74 17.41 7.48 -26.90
C GLU A 74 17.84 7.29 -28.36
N MET A 75 17.03 6.58 -29.15
CA MET A 75 17.26 6.41 -30.59
C MET A 75 17.09 7.74 -31.35
N ASP A 76 16.09 8.53 -31.00
CA ASP A 76 15.86 9.85 -31.60
C ASP A 76 17.01 10.81 -31.27
N GLU A 77 17.50 10.80 -30.02
CA GLU A 77 18.68 11.56 -29.60
C GLU A 77 19.93 11.11 -30.36
N TRP A 78 20.13 9.81 -30.56
CA TRP A 78 21.23 9.29 -31.38
C TRP A 78 21.12 9.73 -32.84
N ASN A 79 19.92 9.68 -33.43
CA ASN A 79 19.68 10.08 -34.82
C ASN A 79 19.93 11.57 -35.05
N ALA A 80 19.73 12.41 -34.03
CA ALA A 80 20.00 13.84 -34.07
C ALA A 80 21.51 14.18 -34.05
N LEU A 81 22.39 13.22 -33.75
CA LEU A 81 23.83 13.46 -33.69
C LEU A 81 24.46 13.72 -35.07
N PRO A 82 25.50 14.58 -35.13
CA PRO A 82 26.32 14.74 -36.33
C PRO A 82 26.88 13.39 -36.82
N TRP A 83 27.07 13.25 -38.13
CA TRP A 83 27.45 11.96 -38.75
C TRP A 83 28.72 11.33 -38.13
N TYR A 84 29.70 12.14 -37.73
CA TYR A 84 30.95 11.65 -37.13
C TYR A 84 30.75 11.05 -35.74
N ALA A 85 29.73 11.50 -34.99
CA ALA A 85 29.40 10.97 -33.66
C ALA A 85 28.56 9.68 -33.74
N ARG A 86 28.06 9.34 -34.93
CA ARG A 86 27.32 8.10 -35.21
C ARG A 86 28.23 6.99 -35.79
N LEU A 87 29.53 7.25 -35.92
CA LEU A 87 30.51 6.23 -36.32
C LEU A 87 30.59 5.14 -35.24
N GLY A 88 30.27 3.89 -35.61
CA GLY A 88 30.20 2.76 -34.69
C GLY A 88 28.79 2.20 -34.46
N GLY A 89 27.74 2.87 -34.99
CA GLY A 89 26.35 2.45 -34.82
C GLY A 89 25.75 2.88 -33.48
N PRO A 90 24.44 2.65 -33.29
CA PRO A 90 23.79 2.96 -32.03
C PRO A 90 24.23 1.98 -30.92
N PRO A 91 24.28 2.44 -29.66
CA PRO A 91 24.35 1.56 -28.50
C PRO A 91 23.27 0.48 -28.50
N ASP A 92 23.49 -0.62 -27.78
CA ASP A 92 22.45 -1.61 -27.49
C ASP A 92 21.46 -1.07 -26.44
N TYR A 93 20.57 -0.20 -26.90
CA TYR A 93 19.55 0.43 -26.05
C TYR A 93 18.59 -0.59 -25.43
N THR A 94 18.35 -1.72 -26.10
CA THR A 94 17.53 -2.81 -25.58
C THR A 94 18.22 -3.47 -24.38
N GLY A 95 19.50 -3.82 -24.50
CA GLY A 95 20.29 -4.37 -23.40
C GLY A 95 20.41 -3.39 -22.22
N ILE A 96 20.60 -2.10 -22.50
CA ILE A 96 20.60 -1.04 -21.47
C ILE A 96 19.25 -0.96 -20.74
N ALA A 97 18.14 -0.98 -21.48
CA ALA A 97 16.80 -0.97 -20.91
C ALA A 97 16.56 -2.18 -20.00
N MET A 98 16.94 -3.38 -20.44
CA MET A 98 16.85 -4.60 -19.64
C MET A 98 17.69 -4.51 -18.36
N GLY A 99 18.93 -4.01 -18.45
CA GLY A 99 19.80 -3.83 -17.29
C GLY A 99 19.25 -2.83 -16.28
N LYS A 100 18.71 -1.69 -16.76
CA LYS A 100 18.02 -0.70 -15.90
C LYS A 100 16.79 -1.32 -15.24
N LYS A 101 15.98 -2.07 -15.98
CA LYS A 101 14.79 -2.72 -15.44
C LYS A 101 15.13 -3.76 -14.37
N ALA A 102 16.15 -4.57 -14.60
CA ALA A 102 16.66 -5.53 -13.62
C ALA A 102 17.15 -4.82 -12.35
N ALA A 103 17.92 -3.74 -12.48
CA ALA A 103 18.36 -2.94 -11.34
C ALA A 103 17.16 -2.37 -10.54
N ALA A 104 16.11 -1.91 -11.22
CA ALA A 104 14.89 -1.44 -10.56
C ALA A 104 14.23 -2.57 -9.75
N TYR A 105 14.14 -3.78 -10.31
CA TYR A 105 13.60 -4.95 -9.60
C TYR A 105 14.43 -5.34 -8.37
N THR A 106 15.76 -5.32 -8.48
CA THR A 106 16.66 -5.61 -7.35
C THR A 106 16.48 -4.59 -6.23
N ILE A 107 16.46 -3.29 -6.54
CA ILE A 107 16.24 -2.24 -5.53
C ILE A 107 14.85 -2.41 -4.90
N TRP A 108 13.80 -2.66 -5.69
CA TRP A 108 12.45 -2.86 -5.17
C TRP A 108 12.41 -4.02 -4.16
N ALA A 109 12.93 -5.18 -4.55
CA ALA A 109 12.95 -6.37 -3.72
C ALA A 109 13.78 -6.19 -2.43
N GLU A 110 14.90 -5.46 -2.49
CA GLU A 110 15.71 -5.10 -1.32
C GLU A 110 14.97 -4.18 -0.35
N ARG A 111 14.02 -3.37 -0.83
CA ARG A 111 13.25 -2.44 0.01
C ARG A 111 12.01 -3.06 0.63
N VAL A 112 11.28 -3.89 -0.13
CA VAL A 112 9.98 -4.45 0.28
C VAL A 112 10.08 -5.84 0.93
N GLY A 113 11.23 -6.51 0.83
CA GLY A 113 11.39 -7.86 1.37
C GLY A 113 11.22 -7.95 2.90
N PRO A 114 11.10 -9.17 3.46
CA PRO A 114 10.94 -9.36 4.90
C PRO A 114 12.04 -8.69 5.74
N GLY A 115 11.65 -7.93 6.76
CA GLY A 115 12.58 -7.21 7.63
C GLY A 115 13.31 -6.03 6.98
N ARG A 116 12.86 -5.60 5.79
CA ARG A 116 13.43 -4.47 5.06
C ARG A 116 12.71 -3.15 5.39
N PRO A 117 13.26 -1.99 5.00
CA PRO A 117 12.71 -0.70 5.41
C PRO A 117 11.27 -0.42 4.99
N TRP A 118 10.75 -1.08 3.96
CA TRP A 118 9.36 -0.93 3.52
C TRP A 118 8.48 -2.14 3.90
N ASP A 119 8.99 -3.05 4.74
CA ASP A 119 8.19 -4.09 5.39
C ASP A 119 7.43 -3.49 6.59
N HIS A 120 6.24 -2.98 6.30
CA HIS A 120 5.42 -2.29 7.30
C HIS A 120 4.64 -3.23 8.22
N LYS A 121 4.44 -4.50 7.84
CA LYS A 121 3.66 -5.47 8.65
C LYS A 121 4.20 -5.60 10.09
N PRO A 122 5.51 -5.87 10.33
CA PRO A 122 6.04 -5.96 11.69
C PRO A 122 6.01 -4.64 12.45
N ILE A 123 6.22 -3.50 11.76
CA ILE A 123 6.19 -2.17 12.36
C ILE A 123 4.78 -1.85 12.90
N LEU A 124 3.75 -2.10 12.08
CA LEU A 124 2.37 -1.89 12.45
C LEU A 124 1.96 -2.85 13.57
N ALA A 125 2.27 -4.15 13.44
CA ALA A 125 1.93 -5.12 14.47
C ALA A 125 2.53 -4.76 15.84
N GLU A 126 3.79 -4.31 15.87
CA GLU A 126 4.44 -3.87 17.10
C GLU A 126 3.82 -2.58 17.66
N ARG A 127 3.55 -1.58 16.81
CA ARG A 127 2.90 -0.33 17.24
C ARG A 127 1.54 -0.61 17.88
N LEU A 128 0.72 -1.42 17.23
CA LEU A 128 -0.64 -1.76 17.69
C LEU A 128 -0.62 -2.56 19.00
N ARG A 129 0.38 -3.44 19.18
CA ARG A 129 0.57 -4.16 20.45
C ARG A 129 0.97 -3.21 21.58
N LYS A 130 1.90 -2.29 21.33
CA LYS A 130 2.31 -1.27 22.33
C LYS A 130 1.15 -0.36 22.75
N GLN A 131 0.28 0.00 21.81
CA GLN A 131 -0.92 0.79 22.06
C GLN A 131 -2.08 -0.03 22.65
N GLN A 132 -1.91 -1.35 22.85
CA GLN A 132 -2.94 -2.27 23.36
C GLN A 132 -4.24 -2.30 22.53
N ILE A 133 -4.16 -1.97 21.24
CA ILE A 133 -5.28 -1.96 20.28
C ILE A 133 -5.16 -3.06 19.20
N PHE A 134 -4.18 -3.95 19.32
CA PHE A 134 -4.01 -5.10 18.43
C PHE A 134 -5.08 -6.17 18.67
N ARG A 135 -6.32 -5.91 18.22
CA ARG A 135 -7.47 -6.83 18.31
C ARG A 135 -7.34 -7.99 17.31
N ARG A 136 -6.37 -8.88 17.54
CA ARG A 136 -6.04 -10.00 16.64
C ARG A 136 -5.80 -9.53 15.19
N GLY A 137 -5.15 -8.37 15.02
CA GLY A 137 -4.88 -7.78 13.70
C GLY A 137 -6.01 -6.94 13.09
N TRP A 138 -7.17 -6.83 13.74
CA TRP A 138 -8.30 -6.05 13.21
C TRP A 138 -8.34 -4.63 13.78
N GLN A 139 -8.55 -3.65 12.90
CA GLN A 139 -8.59 -2.22 13.20
C GLN A 139 -9.92 -1.63 12.73
N ARG A 140 -10.57 -0.82 13.55
CA ARG A 140 -11.91 -0.29 13.33
C ARG A 140 -11.86 1.09 12.68
N TYR A 141 -12.70 1.27 11.67
CA TYR A 141 -13.06 2.59 11.17
C TYR A 141 -14.54 2.67 10.82
N GLY A 142 -15.28 3.52 11.54
CA GLY A 142 -16.72 3.64 11.37
C GLY A 142 -17.44 2.35 11.76
N ASN A 143 -18.11 1.72 10.78
CA ASN A 143 -18.88 0.49 10.96
C ASN A 143 -18.15 -0.79 10.53
N ASP A 144 -16.91 -0.67 10.06
CA ASP A 144 -16.14 -1.80 9.54
C ASP A 144 -14.85 -2.01 10.34
N ASP A 145 -14.43 -3.26 10.44
CA ASP A 145 -13.07 -3.65 10.81
C ASP A 145 -12.25 -4.00 9.56
N TYR A 146 -10.98 -3.64 9.58
CA TYR A 146 -10.00 -3.82 8.54
C TYR A 146 -8.82 -4.62 9.07
N PHE A 147 -8.37 -5.64 8.35
CA PHE A 147 -7.21 -6.42 8.74
C PHE A 147 -5.93 -5.64 8.44
N TYR A 148 -4.99 -5.64 9.38
CA TYR A 148 -3.82 -4.76 9.33
C TYR A 148 -2.89 -4.98 8.12
N ASP A 149 -2.95 -6.13 7.45
CA ASP A 149 -2.11 -6.40 6.28
C ASP A 149 -2.45 -5.52 5.07
N ILE A 150 -3.69 -5.01 4.97
CA ILE A 150 -4.09 -4.16 3.83
C ILE A 150 -3.22 -2.91 3.72
N TRP A 151 -2.74 -2.37 4.85
CA TRP A 151 -1.98 -1.14 4.88
C TRP A 151 -0.67 -1.27 4.11
N SER A 152 0.08 -2.34 4.40
CA SER A 152 1.34 -2.66 3.71
C SER A 152 1.11 -2.94 2.22
N ASN A 153 0.03 -3.64 1.86
CA ASN A 153 -0.26 -4.01 0.48
C ASN A 153 -0.75 -2.81 -0.37
N ILE A 154 -1.52 -1.89 0.23
CA ILE A 154 -1.88 -0.62 -0.41
C ILE A 154 -0.63 0.24 -0.62
N HIS A 155 0.29 0.28 0.36
CA HIS A 155 1.58 0.98 0.20
C HIS A 155 2.43 0.37 -0.91
N TYR A 156 2.54 -0.96 -0.95
CA TYR A 156 3.24 -1.68 -2.02
C TYR A 156 2.73 -1.26 -3.41
N GLY A 157 1.41 -1.27 -3.61
CA GLY A 157 0.80 -0.82 -4.86
C GLY A 157 1.03 0.67 -5.16
N TYR A 158 0.84 1.53 -4.16
CA TYR A 158 0.95 2.98 -4.32
C TYR A 158 2.39 3.41 -4.63
N VAL A 159 3.35 2.99 -3.81
CA VAL A 159 4.78 3.33 -3.98
C VAL A 159 5.35 2.64 -5.21
N GLY A 160 4.92 1.40 -5.52
CA GLY A 160 5.33 0.71 -6.74
C GLY A 160 4.95 1.49 -8.00
N ALA A 161 3.71 1.96 -8.06
CA ALA A 161 3.26 2.81 -9.16
C ALA A 161 3.99 4.17 -9.20
N ALA A 162 4.33 4.74 -8.04
CA ALA A 162 5.11 5.97 -7.95
C ALA A 162 6.57 5.79 -8.42
N CYS A 163 7.14 4.60 -8.22
CA CYS A 163 8.46 4.21 -8.72
C CYS A 163 8.45 3.79 -10.21
N GLY A 164 7.30 3.83 -10.89
CA GLY A 164 7.19 3.53 -12.31
C GLY A 164 6.95 2.05 -12.66
N PHE A 165 6.59 1.22 -11.67
CA PHE A 165 6.14 -0.14 -11.96
C PHE A 165 4.69 -0.17 -12.44
N SER A 166 4.42 -1.04 -13.39
CA SER A 166 3.07 -1.35 -13.87
C SER A 166 2.33 -2.24 -12.87
N LEU A 167 1.00 -2.25 -12.95
CA LEU A 167 0.17 -3.13 -12.14
C LEU A 167 0.52 -4.60 -12.37
N GLY A 168 0.81 -5.00 -13.62
CA GLY A 168 1.17 -6.38 -13.95
C GLY A 168 2.48 -6.82 -13.30
N GLU A 169 3.47 -5.93 -13.25
CA GLU A 169 4.73 -6.19 -12.56
C GLU A 169 4.53 -6.34 -11.06
N LEU A 170 3.71 -5.49 -10.45
CA LEU A 170 3.44 -5.52 -9.01
C LEU A 170 2.62 -6.73 -8.59
N LEU A 171 1.71 -7.22 -9.43
CA LEU A 171 0.88 -8.40 -9.12
C LEU A 171 1.54 -9.72 -9.47
N GLY A 172 2.28 -9.81 -10.58
CA GLY A 172 2.73 -11.09 -11.12
C GLY A 172 4.15 -11.10 -11.67
N GLY A 173 4.97 -10.09 -11.36
CA GLY A 173 6.29 -9.93 -11.95
C GLY A 173 7.23 -11.08 -11.60
N ALA A 174 7.40 -12.04 -12.51
CA ALA A 174 8.44 -13.08 -12.42
C ALA A 174 9.83 -12.46 -12.19
N GLY A 175 10.09 -11.29 -12.78
CA GLY A 175 11.31 -10.52 -12.54
C GLY A 175 11.45 -9.98 -11.11
N LEU A 176 10.37 -9.50 -10.49
CA LEU A 176 10.39 -9.09 -9.07
C LEU A 176 10.58 -10.31 -8.16
N ALA A 177 9.84 -11.38 -8.43
CA ALA A 177 9.93 -12.64 -7.70
C ALA A 177 11.36 -13.21 -7.73
N GLN A 178 11.96 -13.29 -8.93
CA GLN A 178 13.31 -13.76 -9.11
C GLN A 178 14.34 -12.88 -8.39
N ALA A 179 14.26 -11.55 -8.56
CA ALA A 179 15.15 -10.62 -7.88
C ALA A 179 15.10 -10.77 -6.36
N GLY A 180 13.91 -10.94 -5.78
CA GLY A 180 13.78 -11.17 -4.34
C GLY A 180 14.23 -12.56 -3.90
N SER A 181 14.04 -13.61 -4.71
CA SER A 181 14.56 -14.95 -4.41
C SER A 181 16.09 -14.99 -4.39
N ASP A 182 16.74 -14.29 -5.32
CA ASP A 182 18.20 -14.20 -5.38
C ASP A 182 18.73 -13.43 -4.16
N ILE A 183 18.11 -12.31 -3.80
CA ILE A 183 18.43 -11.57 -2.56
C ILE A 183 18.22 -12.42 -1.31
N GLY A 184 17.10 -13.16 -1.22
CA GLY A 184 16.80 -14.01 -0.08
C GLY A 184 17.81 -15.14 0.11
N ARG A 185 18.31 -15.71 -1.00
CA ARG A 185 19.36 -16.74 -1.01
C ARG A 185 20.68 -16.20 -0.49
N ASP A 186 21.03 -14.98 -0.86
CA ASP A 186 22.28 -14.32 -0.44
C ASP A 186 22.29 -13.92 1.04
N LEU A 187 21.13 -13.87 1.70
CA LEU A 187 20.96 -13.41 3.09
C LEU A 187 20.65 -14.53 4.10
N ALA A 188 20.52 -15.78 3.64
CA ALA A 188 20.21 -16.92 4.49
C ALA A 188 21.43 -17.40 5.32
N LYS A 189 21.83 -16.62 6.33
CA LYS A 189 22.49 -17.10 7.56
C LYS A 189 21.84 -16.46 8.80
N PRO A 190 21.76 -17.16 9.95
CA PRO A 190 20.48 -17.29 10.66
C PRO A 190 20.37 -16.42 11.90
N ARG A 191 19.23 -15.72 12.06
CA ARG A 191 18.50 -15.50 13.32
C ARG A 191 17.33 -14.55 13.08
N PHE A 192 16.12 -15.09 12.87
CA PHE A 192 14.91 -14.32 13.12
C PHE A 192 13.85 -15.16 13.85
N PRO A 193 13.16 -14.58 14.86
CA PRO A 193 12.15 -15.25 15.64
C PRO A 193 10.86 -15.46 14.82
N ARG A 194 10.07 -16.47 15.22
CA ARG A 194 8.78 -16.88 14.63
C ARG A 194 7.81 -15.69 14.48
N ILE A 195 7.85 -15.07 13.30
CA ILE A 195 6.75 -14.32 12.70
C ILE A 195 5.74 -15.38 12.22
N GLN A 196 4.44 -15.06 12.18
CA GLN A 196 3.41 -15.98 11.69
C GLN A 196 3.90 -16.68 10.41
N HIS A 197 4.18 -17.98 10.54
CA HIS A 197 4.41 -18.81 9.38
C HIS A 197 3.07 -18.84 8.64
N HIS A 198 3.04 -18.33 7.41
CA HIS A 198 2.12 -18.80 6.38
C HIS A 198 2.90 -19.84 5.55
N PRO A 199 3.03 -21.10 6.02
CA PRO A 199 3.77 -22.13 5.30
C PRO A 199 3.10 -22.50 3.97
N GLU A 200 1.87 -22.05 3.70
CA GLU A 200 1.21 -22.18 2.40
C GLU A 200 1.80 -21.29 1.28
N ASN A 201 2.42 -20.14 1.60
CA ASN A 201 2.79 -19.15 0.58
C ASN A 201 4.26 -19.21 0.11
N GLY A 202 5.00 -20.28 0.39
CA GLY A 202 6.31 -20.55 -0.23
C GLY A 202 7.23 -19.31 -0.39
N ASN A 203 7.72 -19.07 -1.61
CA ASN A 203 8.50 -17.88 -1.96
C ASN A 203 7.69 -16.61 -1.65
N TRP A 204 8.30 -15.55 -1.11
CA TRP A 204 7.58 -14.30 -0.74
C TRP A 204 6.72 -13.70 -1.87
N ALA A 205 7.02 -14.04 -3.13
CA ALA A 205 6.21 -13.73 -4.30
C ALA A 205 4.82 -14.39 -4.29
N ASN A 206 4.66 -15.63 -3.80
CA ASN A 206 3.36 -16.31 -3.77
C ASN A 206 2.45 -15.74 -2.65
N ALA A 207 3.01 -14.97 -1.70
CA ALA A 207 2.20 -14.25 -0.72
C ALA A 207 1.39 -13.09 -1.33
N LEU A 208 1.70 -12.69 -2.58
CA LEU A 208 0.96 -11.65 -3.29
C LEU A 208 -0.25 -12.21 -4.06
N ASP A 209 -0.40 -13.53 -4.17
CA ASP A 209 -1.45 -14.18 -4.98
C ASP A 209 -2.84 -14.21 -4.29
N ASP A 210 -2.90 -13.89 -2.99
CA ASP A 210 -4.15 -13.91 -2.23
C ASP A 210 -5.12 -12.80 -2.67
N VAL A 211 -6.42 -13.12 -2.71
CA VAL A 211 -7.47 -12.19 -3.18
C VAL A 211 -7.45 -10.83 -2.44
N PRO A 212 -7.32 -10.78 -1.09
CA PRO A 212 -7.22 -9.50 -0.37
C PRO A 212 -6.02 -8.65 -0.77
N ASP A 213 -4.89 -9.30 -1.05
CA ASP A 213 -3.61 -8.66 -1.37
C ASP A 213 -3.68 -8.05 -2.76
N HIS A 214 -4.19 -8.80 -3.74
CA HIS A 214 -4.51 -8.30 -5.07
C HIS A 214 -5.46 -7.08 -5.04
N ILE A 215 -6.53 -7.11 -4.24
CA ILE A 215 -7.44 -5.96 -4.10
C ILE A 215 -6.70 -4.76 -3.50
N SER A 216 -5.89 -4.97 -2.47
CA SER A 216 -5.14 -3.93 -1.77
C SER A 216 -4.08 -3.27 -2.67
N ILE A 217 -3.32 -4.06 -3.43
CA ILE A 217 -2.31 -3.57 -4.39
C ILE A 217 -2.99 -2.78 -5.50
N LYS A 218 -4.08 -3.31 -6.08
CA LYS A 218 -4.88 -2.59 -7.09
C LYS A 218 -5.41 -1.27 -6.55
N LEU A 219 -5.90 -1.25 -5.31
CA LEU A 219 -6.35 -0.03 -4.63
C LEU A 219 -5.21 0.98 -4.50
N GLY A 220 -4.01 0.55 -4.08
CA GLY A 220 -2.82 1.40 -3.99
C GLY A 220 -2.42 2.02 -5.34
N VAL A 221 -2.38 1.23 -6.40
CA VAL A 221 -2.08 1.70 -7.76
C VAL A 221 -3.14 2.70 -8.24
N ALA A 222 -4.43 2.41 -8.02
CA ALA A 222 -5.52 3.30 -8.37
C ALA A 222 -5.46 4.61 -7.57
N LEU A 223 -5.16 4.53 -6.27
CA LEU A 223 -4.98 5.68 -5.40
C LEU A 223 -3.85 6.59 -5.89
N TYR A 224 -2.71 6.06 -6.32
CA TYR A 224 -1.61 6.85 -6.89
C TYR A 224 -1.99 7.55 -8.21
N LYS A 225 -2.88 6.93 -9.02
CA LYS A 225 -3.41 7.57 -10.22
C LYS A 225 -4.33 8.75 -9.88
N GLN A 226 -5.10 8.64 -8.80
CA GLN A 226 -6.06 9.66 -8.37
C GLN A 226 -5.41 10.80 -7.57
N ALA A 227 -4.47 10.48 -6.68
CA ALA A 227 -3.79 11.42 -5.80
C ALA A 227 -2.29 11.16 -5.83
N LYS A 228 -1.52 12.14 -6.27
CA LYS A 228 -0.06 12.10 -6.22
C LYS A 228 0.44 12.35 -4.80
N PRO A 229 1.69 11.99 -4.45
CA PRO A 229 2.23 12.19 -3.10
C PRO A 229 2.00 13.58 -2.51
N ALA A 230 2.15 14.64 -3.31
CA ALA A 230 1.91 16.01 -2.85
C ALA A 230 0.47 16.26 -2.37
N THR A 231 -0.52 15.60 -2.98
CA THR A 231 -1.95 15.80 -2.71
C THR A 231 -2.56 14.70 -1.85
N LEU A 232 -1.83 13.61 -1.58
CA LEU A 232 -2.31 12.51 -0.75
C LEU A 232 -2.50 12.97 0.70
N THR A 233 -3.69 12.70 1.24
CA THR A 233 -4.07 12.96 2.63
C THR A 233 -4.68 11.73 3.27
N VAL A 234 -4.71 11.70 4.61
CA VAL A 234 -5.35 10.63 5.40
C VAL A 234 -6.81 10.45 5.00
N ALA A 235 -7.55 11.55 4.80
CA ALA A 235 -8.94 11.50 4.39
C ALA A 235 -9.13 10.83 3.01
N ILE A 236 -8.23 11.09 2.06
CA ILE A 236 -8.28 10.46 0.73
C ILE A 236 -8.01 8.95 0.84
N LEU A 237 -6.98 8.55 1.62
CA LEU A 237 -6.66 7.14 1.86
C LEU A 237 -7.83 6.40 2.53
N LEU A 238 -8.37 6.95 3.62
CA LEU A 238 -9.49 6.34 4.35
C LEU A 238 -10.76 6.27 3.49
N LYS A 239 -11.03 7.30 2.67
CA LYS A 239 -12.15 7.27 1.72
C LYS A 239 -12.00 6.13 0.70
N ALA A 240 -10.80 5.93 0.18
CA ALA A 240 -10.53 4.84 -0.77
C ALA A 240 -10.72 3.46 -0.12
N ILE A 241 -10.24 3.27 1.10
CA ILE A 241 -10.39 2.03 1.89
C ILE A 241 -11.86 1.74 2.22
N VAL A 242 -12.60 2.74 2.72
CA VAL A 242 -14.03 2.59 3.01
C VAL A 242 -14.83 2.27 1.76
N GLY A 243 -14.45 2.82 0.62
CA GLY A 243 -15.12 2.61 -0.67
C GLY A 243 -14.98 1.20 -1.24
N VAL A 244 -14.08 0.35 -0.71
CA VAL A 244 -13.96 -1.04 -1.17
C VAL A 244 -15.17 -1.85 -0.66
N PRO A 245 -15.95 -2.48 -1.56
CA PRO A 245 -17.11 -3.28 -1.17
C PRO A 245 -16.68 -4.57 -0.46
N THR A 246 -17.57 -5.12 0.37
CA THR A 246 -17.42 -6.46 0.91
C THR A 246 -17.90 -7.51 -0.11
N PRO A 247 -17.23 -8.69 -0.22
CA PRO A 247 -16.07 -9.08 0.56
C PRO A 247 -14.77 -8.49 0.01
N TRP A 248 -13.88 -8.06 0.91
CA TRP A 248 -12.50 -7.73 0.58
C TRP A 248 -11.66 -8.99 0.84
N GLY A 249 -11.76 -9.97 -0.06
CA GLY A 249 -11.20 -11.31 0.14
C GLY A 249 -12.20 -12.43 -0.16
N SER A 250 -11.85 -13.65 0.22
CA SER A 250 -12.69 -14.85 0.01
C SER A 250 -12.45 -15.89 1.10
N GLY A 251 -13.48 -16.65 1.47
CA GLY A 251 -13.36 -17.69 2.50
C GLY A 251 -12.99 -17.11 3.86
N ASP A 252 -12.01 -17.73 4.52
CA ASP A 252 -11.46 -17.25 5.81
C ASP A 252 -10.49 -16.07 5.63
N ASP A 253 -10.00 -15.84 4.41
CA ASP A 253 -9.07 -14.77 4.07
C ASP A 253 -9.83 -13.49 3.68
N ILE A 254 -10.46 -12.88 4.68
CA ILE A 254 -11.14 -11.59 4.55
C ILE A 254 -10.33 -10.48 5.22
N ALA A 255 -10.27 -9.32 4.57
CA ALA A 255 -9.56 -8.14 5.07
C ALA A 255 -10.48 -6.98 5.45
N LYS A 256 -11.79 -7.12 5.22
CA LYS A 256 -12.83 -6.17 5.65
C LYS A 256 -14.05 -6.94 6.14
N ARG A 257 -14.60 -6.53 7.28
CA ARG A 257 -15.85 -7.07 7.84
C ARG A 257 -16.63 -6.00 8.59
N THR A 258 -17.92 -6.20 8.77
CA THR A 258 -18.72 -5.36 9.67
C THR A 258 -18.19 -5.47 11.10
N HIS A 259 -18.01 -4.33 11.77
CA HIS A 259 -17.55 -4.26 13.14
C HIS A 259 -18.54 -4.94 14.10
N GLN A 260 -18.02 -5.77 14.99
CA GLN A 260 -18.81 -6.46 16.01
C GLN A 260 -18.44 -5.93 17.40
N CYS A 261 -19.45 -5.46 18.13
CA CYS A 261 -19.33 -5.00 19.52
C CYS A 261 -19.44 -6.22 20.45
N SER A 262 -18.41 -7.06 20.50
CA SER A 262 -18.31 -8.17 21.46
C SER A 262 -17.52 -7.74 22.69
#